data_AF-A0A0F9TIZ0-F1
#
_entry.id   AF-A0A0F9TIZ0-F1
#
_cell.length_a   1.000
_cell.length_b   1.000
_cell.length_c   1.000
_cell.angle_alpha   90.00
_cell.angle_beta   90.00
_cell.angle_gamma   90.00
#
_symmetry.space_group_name_H-M   'P 1'
#
loop_
_entity.id
_entity.type
_entity.pdbx_description
1 polymer ?
#
loop_
_entity_poly.entity_id
_entity_poly.type
_entity_poly.pdbx_seq_one_letter_code
_entity_poly.pdbx_strand_id
1 'polypeptide(L)'
;YLLAYLPNIELFTLTIFLSGFILGKRDGMIVGFFSSFIFSTFNPIGASPLPLLLFQLTHYSIIGLIGALTNGVLKNRSFFTQDEDLYKMSVMVIFGFIGAIITTSFQVFSSLVHVLSFLGSIDAFLPYFLSGIPFTIVHILGNTLGFIFILPGIIPLIKKMLN
;
A
#
# COMPACT_ATOMS: atom_id res chain seq x y z
N TYR A 1 -6.26 -9.46 11.10
CA TYR A 1 -6.53 -9.17 12.54
C TYR A 1 -5.39 -9.55 13.47
N LEU A 2 -4.64 -10.65 13.22
CA LEU A 2 -3.50 -11.05 14.06
C LEU A 2 -2.41 -9.97 14.25
N LEU A 3 -2.30 -9.05 13.29
CA LEU A 3 -1.30 -7.97 13.27
C LEU A 3 -1.86 -6.59 13.68
N ALA A 4 -3.13 -6.49 14.08
CA ALA A 4 -3.75 -5.20 14.43
C ALA A 4 -3.12 -4.52 15.66
N TYR A 5 -2.34 -5.28 16.44
CA TYR A 5 -1.63 -4.82 17.64
C TYR A 5 -0.12 -4.61 17.41
N LEU A 6 0.41 -5.00 16.25
CA LEU A 6 1.80 -4.68 15.88
C LEU A 6 1.87 -3.23 15.39
N PRO A 7 3.00 -2.53 15.58
CA PRO A 7 3.13 -1.15 15.15
C PRO A 7 2.72 -1.05 13.68
N ASN A 8 1.81 -0.11 13.40
CA ASN A 8 1.01 0.15 12.19
C ASN A 8 1.70 0.01 10.81
N ILE A 9 2.34 -1.12 10.56
CA ILE A 9 2.87 -1.54 9.27
C ILE A 9 1.78 -2.34 8.61
N GLU A 10 1.20 -1.79 7.56
CA GLU A 10 0.15 -2.44 6.81
C GLU A 10 0.78 -3.45 5.84
N LEU A 11 1.06 -4.66 6.36
CA LEU A 11 1.57 -5.77 5.53
C LEU A 11 0.66 -6.06 4.33
N PHE A 12 -0.63 -5.75 4.44
CA PHE A 12 -1.58 -5.86 3.34
C PHE A 12 -1.18 -5.02 2.11
N THR A 13 -0.96 -3.71 2.30
CA THR A 13 -0.47 -2.78 1.26
C THR A 13 0.88 -3.23 0.70
N LEU A 14 1.81 -3.62 1.58
CA LEU A 14 3.12 -4.15 1.17
C LEU A 14 3.02 -5.39 0.30
N THR A 15 2.13 -6.33 0.64
CA THR A 15 1.97 -7.60 -0.08
C THR A 15 1.33 -7.40 -1.44
N ILE A 16 0.38 -6.48 -1.55
CA ILE A 16 -0.25 -6.10 -2.83
C ILE A 16 0.77 -5.39 -3.74
N PHE A 17 1.58 -4.49 -3.19
CA PHE A 17 2.68 -3.88 -3.95
C PHE A 17 3.66 -4.96 -4.45
N LEU A 18 4.05 -5.87 -3.55
CA LEU A 18 4.98 -6.95 -3.83
C LEU A 18 4.46 -7.91 -4.91
N SER A 19 3.17 -8.23 -4.91
CA SER A 19 2.58 -9.10 -5.92
C SER A 19 2.74 -8.51 -7.32
N GLY A 20 2.50 -7.21 -7.49
CA GLY A 20 2.76 -6.52 -8.74
C GLY A 20 4.24 -6.42 -9.07
N PHE A 21 5.09 -6.17 -8.08
CA PHE A 21 6.53 -6.11 -8.25
C PHE A 21 7.09 -7.43 -8.82
N ILE A 22 6.59 -8.58 -8.34
CA ILE A 22 7.06 -9.91 -8.72
C ILE A 22 6.35 -10.44 -9.97
N LEU A 23 5.02 -10.41 -10.00
CA LEU A 23 4.17 -11.04 -11.02
C LEU A 23 3.89 -10.13 -12.22
N GLY A 24 4.08 -8.82 -12.08
CA GLY A 24 3.85 -7.83 -13.14
C GLY A 24 2.46 -7.19 -13.09
N LYS A 25 2.19 -6.36 -14.11
CA LYS A 25 1.09 -5.37 -14.10
C LYS A 25 -0.29 -6.01 -13.93
N ARG A 26 -0.63 -6.96 -14.80
CA ARG A 26 -1.97 -7.59 -14.83
C ARG A 26 -2.24 -8.33 -13.52
N ASP A 27 -1.31 -9.21 -13.13
CA ASP A 27 -1.51 -10.09 -12.00
C ASP A 27 -1.45 -9.31 -10.68
N GLY A 28 -0.60 -8.28 -10.58
CA GLY A 28 -0.61 -7.34 -9.45
C GLY A 28 -1.93 -6.61 -9.27
N MET A 29 -2.53 -6.09 -10.35
CA MET A 29 -3.86 -5.45 -10.29
C MET A 29 -4.95 -6.43 -9.85
N ILE A 30 -4.94 -7.65 -10.39
CA ILE A 30 -5.90 -8.71 -10.03
C ILE A 30 -5.78 -9.06 -8.54
N VAL A 31 -4.55 -9.26 -8.05
CA VAL A 31 -4.31 -9.53 -6.63
C VAL A 31 -4.82 -8.38 -5.78
N GLY A 32 -4.48 -7.12 -6.11
CA GLY A 32 -4.97 -5.95 -5.39
C GLY A 32 -6.49 -5.87 -5.33
N PHE A 33 -7.16 -6.09 -6.46
CA PHE A 33 -8.62 -6.10 -6.56
C PHE A 33 -9.24 -7.17 -5.66
N PHE A 34 -8.87 -8.44 -5.82
CA PHE A 34 -9.49 -9.54 -5.09
C PHE A 34 -9.12 -9.54 -3.61
N SER A 35 -7.87 -9.21 -3.27
CA SER A 35 -7.46 -9.06 -1.87
C SER A 35 -8.28 -7.97 -1.18
N SER A 36 -8.45 -6.81 -1.82
CA SER A 36 -9.30 -5.75 -1.26
C SER A 36 -10.77 -6.14 -1.22
N PHE A 37 -11.30 -6.80 -2.24
CA PHE A 37 -12.69 -7.25 -2.24
C PHE A 37 -12.98 -8.16 -1.06
N ILE A 38 -12.12 -9.16 -0.85
CA ILE A 38 -12.25 -10.10 0.26
C ILE A 38 -12.13 -9.35 1.59
N PHE A 39 -11.07 -8.54 1.75
CA PHE A 39 -10.80 -7.83 2.99
C PHE A 39 -11.91 -6.84 3.37
N SER A 40 -12.43 -6.11 2.40
CA SER A 40 -13.43 -5.06 2.61
C SER A 40 -14.85 -5.59 2.75
N THR A 41 -15.19 -6.70 2.09
CA THR A 41 -16.54 -7.28 2.10
C THR A 41 -16.75 -8.21 3.29
N PHE A 42 -15.75 -9.03 3.61
CA PHE A 42 -15.83 -10.04 4.66
C PHE A 42 -15.13 -9.61 5.95
N ASN A 43 -15.08 -8.29 6.21
CA ASN A 43 -14.53 -7.75 7.43
C ASN A 43 -15.45 -8.11 8.62
N PRO A 44 -14.95 -8.79 9.68
CA PRO A 44 -15.71 -9.12 10.89
C PRO A 44 -16.41 -7.94 11.57
N ILE A 45 -15.92 -6.71 11.40
CA ILE A 45 -16.48 -5.49 11.98
C ILE A 45 -17.62 -4.93 11.11
N GLY A 46 -17.78 -5.44 9.89
CA GLY A 46 -18.81 -5.05 8.94
C GLY A 46 -18.23 -4.74 7.56
N ALA A 47 -19.03 -5.00 6.52
CA ALA A 47 -18.63 -4.71 5.15
C ALA A 47 -18.42 -3.20 4.94
N SER A 48 -17.42 -2.87 4.12
CA SER A 48 -17.15 -1.48 3.75
C SER A 48 -18.34 -0.90 2.97
N PRO A 49 -18.81 0.31 3.32
CA PRO A 49 -19.87 1.00 2.57
C PRO A 49 -19.50 1.16 1.10
N LEU A 50 -20.48 1.16 0.20
CA LEU A 50 -20.24 1.10 -1.25
C LEU A 50 -19.24 2.17 -1.77
N PRO A 51 -19.31 3.46 -1.37
CA PRO A 51 -18.32 4.44 -1.82
C PRO A 51 -16.88 4.11 -1.36
N LEU A 52 -16.73 3.65 -0.11
CA LEU A 52 -15.44 3.27 0.44
C LEU A 52 -14.92 1.98 -0.20
N LEU A 53 -15.80 1.01 -0.44
CA LEU A 53 -15.46 -0.24 -1.11
C LEU A 53 -14.91 0.03 -2.52
N LEU A 54 -15.59 0.85 -3.32
CA LEU A 54 -15.14 1.20 -4.66
C LEU A 54 -13.76 1.89 -4.63
N PHE A 55 -13.57 2.84 -3.71
CA PHE A 55 -12.28 3.48 -3.50
C PHE A 55 -11.18 2.46 -3.16
N GLN A 56 -11.43 1.56 -2.20
CA GLN A 56 -10.47 0.55 -1.79
C GLN A 56 -10.11 -0.39 -2.94
N LEU A 57 -11.10 -0.93 -3.67
CA LEU A 57 -10.87 -1.81 -4.82
C LEU A 57 -9.98 -1.15 -5.86
N THR A 58 -10.27 0.10 -6.22
CA THR A 58 -9.47 0.86 -7.18
C THR A 58 -8.08 1.17 -6.64
N HIS A 59 -7.98 1.64 -5.40
CA HIS A 59 -6.72 2.01 -4.77
C HIS A 59 -5.75 0.82 -4.69
N TYR A 60 -6.23 -0.32 -4.19
CA TYR A 60 -5.40 -1.52 -4.06
C TYR A 60 -5.02 -2.14 -5.40
N SER A 61 -5.90 -2.07 -6.40
CA SER A 61 -5.53 -2.45 -7.79
C SER A 61 -4.38 -1.58 -8.31
N ILE A 62 -4.45 -0.26 -8.06
CA ILE A 62 -3.39 0.69 -8.44
C ILE A 62 -2.09 0.40 -7.67
N ILE A 63 -2.14 0.04 -6.39
CA ILE A 63 -0.94 -0.33 -5.63
C ILE A 63 -0.21 -1.51 -6.28
N GLY A 64 -0.94 -2.54 -6.71
CA GLY A 64 -0.37 -3.66 -7.46
C GLY A 64 0.26 -3.19 -8.77
N LEU A 65 -0.40 -2.30 -9.50
CA LEU A 65 0.19 -1.71 -10.71
C LEU A 65 1.48 -0.92 -10.42
N ILE A 66 1.51 -0.10 -9.36
CA ILE A 66 2.70 0.69 -8.96
C ILE A 66 3.86 -0.26 -8.64
N GLY A 67 3.61 -1.38 -7.97
CA GLY A 67 4.62 -2.42 -7.73
C GLY A 67 5.27 -2.89 -9.02
N ALA A 68 4.46 -3.24 -10.02
CA ALA A 68 4.95 -3.68 -11.33
C ALA A 68 5.73 -2.60 -12.08
N LEU A 69 5.24 -1.36 -12.04
CA LEU A 69 5.92 -0.22 -12.66
C LEU A 69 7.27 0.05 -11.99
N THR A 70 7.33 -0.05 -10.67
CA THR A 70 8.57 0.13 -9.90
C THR A 70 9.61 -0.92 -10.30
N ASN A 71 9.22 -2.19 -10.40
CA ASN A 71 10.12 -3.23 -10.90
C ASN A 71 10.64 -2.92 -12.32
N GLY A 72 9.77 -2.45 -13.22
CA GLY A 72 10.15 -2.04 -14.58
C GLY A 72 11.16 -0.87 -14.60
N VAL A 73 10.95 0.14 -13.76
CA VAL A 73 11.87 1.28 -13.62
C VAL A 73 13.22 0.83 -13.08
N LEU A 74 13.24 -0.03 -12.06
CA LEU A 74 14.49 -0.52 -11.46
C LEU A 74 15.28 -1.41 -12.41
N LYS A 75 14.63 -2.29 -13.17
CA LYS A 75 15.29 -3.14 -14.19
C LYS A 75 15.93 -2.33 -15.33
N ASN A 76 15.32 -1.23 -15.73
CA ASN A 76 15.81 -0.41 -16.85
C ASN A 76 17.02 0.47 -16.49
N ARG A 77 17.41 0.52 -15.23
CA ARG A 77 18.60 1.25 -14.79
C ARG A 77 19.75 0.24 -14.64
N SER A 78 20.90 0.52 -15.25
CA SER A 78 22.14 -0.26 -15.15
C SER A 78 22.72 -0.37 -13.72
N PHE A 79 22.05 0.20 -12.72
CA PHE A 79 22.44 0.22 -11.31
C PHE A 79 21.89 -0.96 -10.50
N PHE A 80 21.20 -1.92 -11.14
CA PHE A 80 20.37 -2.90 -10.45
C PHE A 80 20.60 -4.33 -10.95
N THR A 81 21.38 -5.11 -10.20
CA THR A 81 21.31 -6.57 -10.23
C THR A 81 20.31 -7.03 -9.16
N GLN A 82 19.26 -7.74 -9.59
CA GLN A 82 18.06 -8.02 -8.78
C GLN A 82 18.30 -8.80 -7.48
N ASP A 83 19.47 -9.42 -7.33
CA ASP A 83 19.78 -10.35 -6.26
C ASP A 83 20.67 -9.76 -5.15
N GLU A 84 21.31 -8.58 -5.37
CA GLU A 84 22.24 -7.99 -4.38
C GLU A 84 22.00 -6.49 -4.08
N ASP A 85 21.23 -5.77 -4.91
CA ASP A 85 21.23 -4.30 -4.90
C ASP A 85 20.03 -3.61 -4.22
N LEU A 86 19.08 -4.36 -3.64
CA LEU A 86 17.84 -3.77 -3.12
C LEU A 86 18.03 -2.93 -1.84
N TYR A 87 19.11 -3.14 -1.09
CA TYR A 87 19.50 -2.32 0.06
C TYR A 87 20.39 -1.13 -0.32
N LYS A 88 20.56 -0.83 -1.61
CA LYS A 88 21.18 0.43 -2.02
C LYS A 88 20.33 1.60 -1.54
N MET A 89 20.96 2.62 -0.97
CA MET A 89 20.27 3.80 -0.43
C MET A 89 19.32 4.45 -1.45
N SER A 90 19.68 4.50 -2.74
CA SER A 90 18.82 5.02 -3.80
C SER A 90 17.52 4.21 -3.96
N VAL A 91 17.60 2.88 -3.90
CA VAL A 91 16.44 1.99 -4.00
C VAL A 91 15.57 2.09 -2.74
N MET A 92 16.19 2.12 -1.57
CA MET A 92 15.50 2.31 -0.29
C MET A 92 14.74 3.64 -0.24
N VAL A 93 15.36 4.73 -0.72
CA VAL A 93 14.70 6.04 -0.82
C VAL A 93 13.50 5.98 -1.77
N ILE A 94 13.62 5.31 -2.92
CA ILE A 94 12.50 5.13 -3.85
C ILE A 94 11.36 4.36 -3.18
N PHE A 95 11.65 3.22 -2.53
CA PHE A 95 10.61 2.46 -1.84
C PHE A 95 9.97 3.24 -0.70
N GLY A 96 10.77 3.90 0.13
CA GLY A 96 10.25 4.74 1.22
C GLY A 96 9.35 5.86 0.72
N PHE A 97 9.75 6.56 -0.34
CA PHE A 97 8.95 7.62 -0.94
C PHE A 97 7.63 7.09 -1.53
N ILE A 98 7.67 5.94 -2.22
CA ILE A 98 6.48 5.28 -2.73
C ILE A 98 5.55 4.87 -1.59
N GLY A 99 6.08 4.24 -0.54
CA GLY A 99 5.32 3.84 0.64
C GLY A 99 4.63 5.04 1.30
N ALA A 100 5.36 6.14 1.51
CA ALA A 100 4.83 7.37 2.06
C ALA A 100 3.69 7.96 1.21
N ILE A 101 3.86 8.01 -0.12
CA ILE A 101 2.83 8.53 -1.04
C ILE A 101 1.58 7.64 -1.03
N ILE A 102 1.74 6.33 -1.12
CA ILE A 102 0.63 5.37 -1.12
C ILE A 102 -0.17 5.52 0.16
N THR A 103 0.49 5.49 1.32
CA THR A 103 -0.17 5.59 2.62
C THR A 103 -0.81 6.95 2.80
N THR A 104 -0.14 8.05 2.45
CA THR A 104 -0.72 9.40 2.56
C THR A 104 -1.96 9.53 1.67
N SER A 105 -1.89 9.03 0.43
CA SER A 105 -3.02 9.05 -0.49
C SER A 105 -4.21 8.28 0.08
N PHE A 106 -3.98 7.08 0.62
CA PHE A 106 -5.03 6.30 1.26
C PHE A 106 -5.69 7.08 2.41
N GLN A 107 -4.89 7.69 3.29
CA GLN A 107 -5.38 8.41 4.46
C GLN A 107 -6.24 9.63 4.08
N VAL A 108 -5.79 10.40 3.09
CA VAL A 108 -6.53 11.57 2.60
C VAL A 108 -7.83 11.16 1.91
N PHE A 109 -7.77 10.23 0.95
CA PHE A 109 -8.94 9.86 0.15
C PHE A 109 -9.96 9.03 0.95
N SER A 110 -9.51 8.13 1.83
CA SER A 110 -10.44 7.38 2.70
C SER A 110 -11.19 8.31 3.66
N SER A 111 -10.50 9.29 4.25
CA SER A 111 -11.12 10.32 5.10
C SER A 111 -12.11 11.17 4.32
N LEU A 112 -11.76 11.56 3.08
CA LEU A 112 -12.64 12.32 2.21
C LEU A 112 -13.91 11.52 1.86
N VAL A 113 -13.75 10.26 1.46
CA VAL A 113 -14.89 9.38 1.15
C VAL A 113 -15.76 9.18 2.38
N HIS A 114 -15.17 9.02 3.57
CA HIS A 114 -15.92 8.91 4.83
C HIS A 114 -16.75 10.17 5.11
N VAL A 115 -16.12 11.34 5.06
CA VAL A 115 -16.78 12.63 5.30
C VAL A 115 -17.94 12.85 4.33
N LEU A 116 -17.71 12.62 3.03
CA LEU A 116 -18.74 12.80 2.01
C LEU A 116 -19.88 11.79 2.14
N SER A 117 -19.58 10.56 2.55
CA SER A 117 -20.59 9.48 2.65
C SER A 117 -21.43 9.56 3.93
N PHE A 118 -20.84 10.03 5.05
CA PHE A 118 -21.48 9.96 6.37
C PHE A 118 -21.78 11.33 6.99
N LEU A 119 -20.91 12.32 6.80
CA LEU A 119 -21.10 13.67 7.36
C LEU A 119 -21.80 14.61 6.36
N GLY A 120 -21.76 14.28 5.06
CA GLY A 120 -22.53 14.96 4.01
C GLY A 120 -22.05 16.36 3.63
N SER A 121 -21.04 16.91 4.32
CA SER A 121 -20.44 18.21 3.99
C SER A 121 -18.91 18.13 3.94
N ILE A 122 -18.34 18.72 2.89
CA ILE A 122 -16.89 18.89 2.75
C ILE A 122 -16.29 19.77 3.85
N ASP A 123 -17.08 20.65 4.47
CA ASP A 123 -16.62 21.52 5.56
C ASP A 123 -16.18 20.70 6.78
N ALA A 124 -16.73 19.50 6.94
CA ALA A 124 -16.34 18.57 8.00
C ALA A 124 -15.01 17.83 7.71
N PHE A 125 -14.44 17.95 6.51
CA PHE A 125 -13.23 17.22 6.13
C PHE A 125 -12.01 17.64 6.95
N LEU A 126 -11.74 18.94 7.02
CA LEU A 126 -10.57 19.45 7.73
C LEU A 126 -10.60 19.09 9.23
N PRO A 127 -11.67 19.35 10.01
CA PRO A 127 -11.70 18.97 11.43
C PRO A 127 -11.62 17.45 11.63
N TYR A 128 -12.27 16.65 10.76
CA TYR A 128 -12.16 15.19 10.80
C TYR A 128 -10.71 14.73 10.57
N PHE A 129 -10.08 15.20 9.49
CA PHE A 129 -8.72 14.81 9.12
C PHE A 129 -7.69 15.24 10.18
N LEU A 130 -7.82 16.45 10.73
CA LEU A 130 -6.94 16.95 11.80
C LEU A 130 -7.03 16.10 13.06
N SER A 131 -8.22 15.60 13.41
CA SER A 131 -8.40 14.73 14.58
C SER A 131 -7.66 13.39 14.46
N GLY A 132 -7.44 12.92 13.23
CA GLY A 132 -6.73 11.67 12.91
C GLY A 132 -5.20 11.80 12.80
N ILE A 133 -4.64 13.02 12.80
CA ILE A 133 -3.21 13.25 12.50
C ILE A 133 -2.25 12.37 13.32
N PRO A 134 -2.38 12.23 14.66
CA PRO A 134 -1.44 11.42 15.42
C PRO A 134 -1.40 9.96 14.92
N PHE A 135 -2.56 9.39 14.61
CA PHE A 135 -2.67 8.04 14.07
C PHE A 135 -2.13 7.95 12.63
N THR A 136 -2.47 8.93 11.79
CA THR A 136 -2.00 9.03 10.42
C THR A 136 -0.48 9.12 10.33
N ILE A 137 0.18 9.90 11.20
CA ILE A 137 1.65 10.00 11.25
C ILE A 137 2.27 8.65 11.56
N VAL A 138 1.78 7.94 12.58
CA VAL A 138 2.30 6.61 12.95
C VAL A 138 2.10 5.62 11.79
N HIS A 139 0.96 5.68 11.11
CA HIS A 139 0.69 4.86 9.91
C HIS A 139 1.64 5.15 8.75
N ILE A 140 1.88 6.43 8.45
CA ILE A 140 2.78 6.84 7.35
C ILE A 140 4.20 6.39 7.68
N LEU A 141 4.68 6.63 8.89
CA LEU A 141 6.02 6.21 9.31
C LEU A 141 6.14 4.68 9.28
N GLY A 142 5.19 3.94 9.86
CA GLY A 142 5.19 2.48 9.87
C GLY A 142 5.27 1.90 8.46
N ASN A 143 4.37 2.31 7.57
CA ASN A 143 4.39 1.84 6.18
C ASN A 143 5.65 2.26 5.41
N THR A 144 6.11 3.50 5.59
CA THR A 144 7.35 3.97 4.96
C THR A 144 8.54 3.10 5.37
N LEU A 145 8.68 2.80 6.66
CA LEU A 145 9.72 1.92 7.17
C LEU A 145 9.55 0.48 6.66
N GLY A 146 8.30 0.00 6.56
CA GLY A 146 8.00 -1.29 5.94
C GLY A 146 8.49 -1.36 4.48
N PHE A 147 8.24 -0.33 3.69
CA PHE A 147 8.74 -0.26 2.31
C PHE A 147 10.29 -0.19 2.26
N ILE A 148 10.92 0.51 3.19
CA ILE A 148 12.39 0.66 3.25
C ILE A 148 13.08 -0.64 3.68
N PHE A 149 12.57 -1.34 4.69
CA PHE A 149 13.29 -2.43 5.34
C PHE A 149 12.72 -3.82 5.02
N ILE A 150 11.41 -3.94 4.79
CA ILE A 150 10.78 -5.25 4.57
C ILE A 150 10.84 -5.64 3.09
N LEU A 151 10.50 -4.73 2.16
CA LEU A 151 10.49 -5.05 0.72
C LEU A 151 11.85 -5.51 0.19
N PRO A 152 12.98 -4.82 0.46
CA PRO A 152 14.29 -5.27 0.00
C PRO A 152 14.67 -6.68 0.46
N GLY A 153 14.25 -7.08 1.68
CA GLY A 153 14.51 -8.41 2.21
C GLY A 153 13.61 -9.51 1.60
N ILE A 154 12.32 -9.21 1.39
CA ILE A 154 11.36 -10.22 0.92
C ILE A 154 11.47 -10.47 -0.59
N ILE A 155 11.75 -9.44 -1.39
CA ILE A 155 11.78 -9.58 -2.86
C ILE A 155 12.74 -10.69 -3.33
N PRO A 156 14.03 -10.74 -2.91
CA PRO A 156 14.95 -11.80 -3.31
C PRO A 156 14.51 -13.18 -2.83
N LEU A 157 13.97 -13.24 -1.60
CA LEU A 157 13.50 -14.49 -1.00
C LEU A 157 12.38 -15.11 -1.84
N ILE A 158 11.36 -14.33 -2.19
CA ILE A 158 10.24 -14.82 -3.00
C ILE A 158 10.72 -15.22 -4.39
N LYS A 159 11.59 -14.44 -5.04
CA LYS A 159 12.12 -14.81 -6.36
C LYS A 159 12.88 -16.12 -6.33
N LYS A 160 13.69 -16.35 -5.28
CA LYS A 160 14.41 -17.60 -5.08
C LYS A 160 13.45 -18.79 -4.89
N MET A 161 12.25 -18.58 -4.34
CA MET A 161 11.25 -19.64 -4.19
C MET A 161 10.49 -19.94 -5.48
N LEU A 162 10.46 -19.01 -6.44
CA LEU A 162 9.78 -19.16 -7.73
C LEU A 162 10.68 -19.74 -8.83
N ASN A 163 11.99 -19.78 -8.60
CA ASN A 163 13.00 -20.38 -9.48
C ASN A 163 13.42 -21.76 -8.96
#